data_AF-A0A812TGA0-F1
#
_entry.id   AF-A0A812TGA0-F1
#
_cell.length_a   1.000
_cell.length_b   1.000
_cell.length_c   1.000
_cell.angle_alpha   90.00
_cell.angle_beta   90.00
_cell.angle_gamma   90.00
#
_symmetry.space_group_name_H-M   'P 1'
#
loop_
_entity.id
_entity.type
_entity.pdbx_description
1 polymer ?
#
loop_
_entity_poly.entity_id
_entity_poly.type
_entity_poly.pdbx_seq_one_letter_code
_entity_poly.pdbx_strand_id
1 'polypeptide(L)'
;MAAFHRLPSISASWALRKGGLRLASAAGNRPLRSHGAVNVGLLAAAMKAPLARGESCAVDAVGPMAQLKALKAMFFASDYLEEERPGFRVAGEPRSELVPASENHPETTKVRLVLSLVPESASPRSAEEIRFGKESNPGTLAATIAQKIKLQGRATLSAMGPIPASKALKSVMLARQYLHEHLGDDAILVVPAKQVLPPRPNKEETVRLLLACLRGPKSPEQCEGES
;
A
#
# COMPACT_ATOMS: atom_id res chain seq x y z
N MET A 1 34.67 16.84 -13.28
CA MET A 1 34.25 15.72 -12.40
C MET A 1 33.45 16.31 -11.25
N ALA A 2 32.12 16.29 -11.33
CA ALA A 2 31.24 16.89 -10.32
C ALA A 2 31.12 15.94 -9.11
N ALA A 3 31.49 16.43 -7.92
CA ALA A 3 31.35 15.72 -6.67
C ALA A 3 29.86 15.55 -6.34
N PHE A 4 29.34 14.34 -6.46
CA PHE A 4 28.03 13.96 -5.94
C PHE A 4 28.10 14.00 -4.41
N HIS A 5 27.64 15.10 -3.82
CA HIS A 5 27.38 15.17 -2.40
C HIS A 5 26.31 14.13 -2.04
N ARG A 6 26.71 13.07 -1.34
CA ARG A 6 25.78 12.15 -0.69
C ARG A 6 24.97 12.97 0.31
N LEU A 7 23.70 13.24 -0.01
CA LEU A 7 22.75 13.73 0.98
C LEU A 7 22.75 12.73 2.15
N PRO A 8 22.72 13.20 3.41
CA PRO A 8 22.61 12.32 4.55
C PRO A 8 21.39 11.43 4.31
N SER A 9 21.59 10.11 4.35
CA SER A 9 20.46 9.19 4.30
C SER A 9 19.51 9.62 5.38
N ILE A 10 18.28 9.97 5.03
CA ILE A 10 17.19 10.08 5.98
C ILE A 10 16.85 8.63 6.37
N SER A 11 17.80 8.01 7.06
CA SER A 11 17.57 7.02 8.09
C SER A 11 16.84 7.79 9.18
N ALA A 12 15.58 8.12 8.89
CA ALA A 12 14.63 8.50 9.91
C ALA A 12 14.75 7.42 10.98
N SER A 13 15.01 7.87 12.19
CA SER A 13 15.21 7.13 13.42
C SER A 13 13.99 6.29 13.82
N TRP A 14 13.56 5.39 12.93
CA TRP A 14 12.57 4.34 13.20
C TRP A 14 13.08 3.34 14.25
N ALA A 15 14.38 3.37 14.55
CA ALA A 15 15.03 2.48 15.52
C ALA A 15 14.70 2.79 17.00
N LEU A 16 13.98 3.87 17.34
CA LEU A 16 13.82 4.31 18.74
C LEU A 16 12.44 4.05 19.37
N ARG A 17 11.72 3.02 18.93
CA ARG A 17 10.65 2.36 19.73
C ARG A 17 10.63 0.83 19.53
N LYS A 18 11.79 0.17 19.62
CA LYS A 18 11.86 -1.31 19.74
C LYS A 18 11.42 -1.85 21.11
N GLY A 19 11.07 -0.98 22.07
CA GLY A 19 10.61 -1.38 23.40
C GLY A 19 9.09 -1.48 23.49
N GLY A 20 8.53 -2.69 23.29
CA GLY A 20 7.33 -3.08 24.04
C GLY A 20 5.97 -3.14 23.34
N LEU A 21 5.86 -3.28 22.01
CA LEU A 21 4.61 -3.84 21.44
C LEU A 21 4.62 -5.36 21.67
N ARG A 22 4.02 -5.77 22.79
CA ARG A 22 3.70 -7.16 23.07
C ARG A 22 2.81 -7.69 21.95
N LEU A 23 3.34 -8.68 21.23
CA LEU A 23 2.64 -9.59 20.33
C LEU A 23 1.41 -10.16 21.03
N ALA A 24 0.23 -9.65 20.69
CA ALA A 24 -1.04 -10.24 21.09
C ALA A 24 -1.59 -11.07 19.92
N SER A 25 -1.57 -12.38 20.16
CA SER A 25 -2.45 -13.43 19.65
C SER A 25 -2.50 -13.71 18.14
N ALA A 26 -1.88 -14.83 17.77
CA ALA A 26 -2.09 -15.61 16.54
C ALA A 26 -3.49 -16.30 16.50
N ALA A 27 -4.53 -15.66 17.04
CA ALA A 27 -5.90 -16.13 16.89
C ALA A 27 -6.40 -15.76 15.49
N GLY A 28 -6.03 -16.60 14.50
CA GLY A 28 -6.77 -16.88 13.27
C GLY A 28 -7.47 -15.71 12.58
N ASN A 29 -6.84 -14.54 12.47
CA ASN A 29 -7.50 -13.38 11.89
C ASN A 29 -7.49 -13.51 10.36
N ARG A 30 -8.48 -14.27 9.86
CA ARG A 30 -8.72 -14.48 8.44
C ARG A 30 -8.70 -13.12 7.73
N PRO A 31 -7.95 -12.97 6.62
CA PRO A 31 -7.92 -11.72 5.89
C PRO A 31 -9.33 -11.24 5.55
N LEU A 32 -9.57 -9.95 5.73
CA LEU A 32 -10.76 -9.27 5.25
C LEU A 32 -10.85 -9.44 3.73
N ARG A 33 -12.06 -9.50 3.18
CA ARG A 33 -12.26 -9.69 1.74
C ARG A 33 -12.84 -8.44 1.11
N SER A 34 -12.14 -7.90 0.11
CA SER A 34 -12.64 -6.86 -0.77
C SER A 34 -13.17 -7.48 -2.07
N HIS A 35 -14.34 -7.04 -2.50
CA HIS A 35 -14.96 -7.46 -3.76
C HIS A 35 -15.63 -6.26 -4.46
N GLY A 36 -16.07 -6.43 -5.71
CA GLY A 36 -16.62 -5.33 -6.52
C GLY A 36 -17.82 -4.60 -5.89
N ALA A 37 -18.61 -5.28 -5.07
CA ALA A 37 -19.79 -4.74 -4.40
C ALA A 37 -19.58 -4.37 -2.92
N VAL A 38 -18.35 -4.48 -2.38
CA VAL A 38 -18.11 -4.23 -0.94
C VAL A 38 -18.46 -2.79 -0.56
N ASN A 39 -19.05 -2.61 0.63
CA ASN A 39 -19.21 -1.31 1.25
C ASN A 39 -17.86 -0.84 1.82
N VAL A 40 -17.32 0.24 1.26
CA VAL A 40 -15.98 0.73 1.59
C VAL A 40 -15.89 1.23 3.03
N GLY A 41 -16.95 1.85 3.57
CA GLY A 41 -16.98 2.34 4.95
C GLY A 41 -16.98 1.20 5.98
N LEU A 42 -17.78 0.16 5.74
CA LEU A 42 -17.76 -1.04 6.60
C LEU A 42 -16.42 -1.76 6.55
N LEU A 43 -15.82 -1.88 5.36
CA LEU A 43 -14.48 -2.46 5.22
C LEU A 43 -13.42 -1.62 5.95
N ALA A 44 -13.50 -0.29 5.89
CA ALA A 44 -12.62 0.62 6.62
C ALA A 44 -12.75 0.47 8.14
N ALA A 45 -13.98 0.39 8.66
CA ALA A 45 -14.23 0.14 10.07
C ALA A 45 -13.67 -1.21 10.54
N ALA A 46 -13.80 -2.25 9.71
CA ALA A 46 -13.21 -3.57 9.98
C ALA A 46 -11.68 -3.55 9.99
N MET A 47 -11.03 -2.72 9.17
CA MET A 47 -9.57 -2.50 9.20
C MET A 47 -9.14 -1.72 10.46
N LYS A 48 -9.89 -0.66 10.80
CA LYS A 48 -9.63 0.22 11.95
C LYS A 48 -9.53 -0.56 13.25
N ALA A 49 -10.49 -1.45 13.53
CA ALA A 49 -10.60 -2.12 14.81
C ALA A 49 -9.31 -2.83 15.29
N PRO A 50 -8.67 -3.73 14.51
CA PRO A 50 -7.39 -4.32 14.87
C PRO A 50 -6.24 -3.29 14.90
N LEU A 51 -6.18 -2.38 13.92
CA LEU A 51 -5.09 -1.39 13.84
C LEU A 51 -5.08 -0.43 15.04
N ALA A 52 -6.25 -0.04 15.55
CA ALA A 52 -6.39 0.77 16.76
C ALA A 52 -5.78 0.07 17.98
N ARG A 53 -5.88 -1.26 18.07
CA ARG A 53 -5.27 -2.10 19.12
C ARG A 53 -3.78 -2.39 18.90
N GLY A 54 -3.20 -1.92 17.79
CA GLY A 54 -1.82 -2.23 17.41
C GLY A 54 -1.65 -3.65 16.85
N GLU A 55 -2.75 -4.28 16.44
CA GLU A 55 -2.74 -5.58 15.77
C GLU A 55 -2.58 -5.40 14.26
N SER A 56 -2.00 -6.40 13.60
CA SER A 56 -1.99 -6.47 12.14
C SER A 56 -3.32 -7.00 11.60
N CYS A 57 -3.75 -6.51 10.44
CA CYS A 57 -4.82 -7.12 9.67
C CYS A 57 -4.42 -7.22 8.20
N ALA A 58 -5.08 -8.09 7.45
CA ALA A 58 -4.82 -8.27 6.03
C ALA A 58 -6.12 -8.16 5.23
N VAL A 59 -6.01 -7.73 3.97
CA VAL A 59 -7.14 -7.58 3.06
C VAL A 59 -6.83 -8.28 1.74
N ASP A 60 -7.61 -9.29 1.41
CA ASP A 60 -7.56 -9.99 0.13
C ASP A 60 -8.48 -9.30 -0.89
N ALA A 61 -7.97 -9.05 -2.09
CA ALA A 61 -8.72 -8.41 -3.18
C ALA A 61 -8.45 -9.11 -4.52
N VAL A 62 -9.52 -9.57 -5.17
CA VAL A 62 -9.48 -10.17 -6.51
C VAL A 62 -10.07 -9.21 -7.54
N GLY A 63 -9.25 -8.81 -8.50
CA GLY A 63 -9.63 -7.94 -9.60
C GLY A 63 -9.57 -6.42 -9.32
N PRO A 64 -9.64 -5.59 -10.37
CA PRO A 64 -9.33 -4.15 -10.28
C PRO A 64 -10.27 -3.35 -9.38
N MET A 65 -11.58 -3.64 -9.42
CA MET A 65 -12.54 -2.92 -8.58
C MET A 65 -12.37 -3.22 -7.10
N ALA A 66 -12.14 -4.50 -6.75
CA ALA A 66 -11.87 -4.91 -5.38
C ALA A 66 -10.59 -4.24 -4.83
N GLN A 67 -9.54 -4.17 -5.64
CA GLN A 67 -8.29 -3.51 -5.28
C GLN A 67 -8.48 -2.00 -5.04
N LEU A 68 -9.21 -1.31 -5.92
CA LEU A 68 -9.54 0.11 -5.70
C LEU A 68 -10.34 0.33 -4.42
N LYS A 69 -11.34 -0.53 -4.15
CA LYS A 69 -12.15 -0.44 -2.93
C LYS A 69 -11.34 -0.72 -1.67
N ALA A 70 -10.39 -1.67 -1.71
CA ALA A 70 -9.47 -1.92 -0.60
C ALA A 70 -8.60 -0.69 -0.30
N LEU A 71 -8.02 -0.06 -1.33
CA LEU A 71 -7.24 1.17 -1.18
C LEU A 71 -8.06 2.34 -0.64
N LYS A 72 -9.30 2.51 -1.10
CA LYS A 72 -10.21 3.53 -0.54
C LYS A 72 -10.57 3.25 0.91
N ALA A 73 -10.78 1.99 1.27
CA ALA A 73 -11.07 1.60 2.64
C ALA A 73 -9.87 1.84 3.56
N MET A 74 -8.64 1.62 3.11
CA MET A 74 -7.43 2.00 3.86
C MET A 74 -7.34 3.51 4.11
N PHE A 75 -7.70 4.32 3.10
CA PHE A 75 -7.77 5.77 3.24
C PHE A 75 -8.80 6.18 4.31
N PHE A 76 -10.03 5.68 4.24
CA PHE A 76 -11.04 5.97 5.26
C PHE A 76 -10.70 5.39 6.64
N ALA A 77 -10.04 4.23 6.69
CA ALA A 77 -9.56 3.68 7.95
C ALA A 77 -8.51 4.58 8.59
N SER A 78 -7.69 5.27 7.78
CA SER A 78 -6.77 6.30 8.28
C SER A 78 -7.53 7.48 8.89
N ASP A 79 -8.57 7.98 8.19
CA ASP A 79 -9.42 9.06 8.71
C ASP A 79 -10.12 8.64 10.02
N TYR A 80 -10.61 7.40 10.11
CA TYR A 80 -11.28 6.88 11.32
C TYR A 80 -10.34 6.66 12.51
N LEU A 81 -9.03 6.51 12.25
CA LEU A 81 -8.01 6.31 13.27
C LEU A 81 -7.44 7.63 13.80
N GLU A 82 -7.74 8.78 13.19
CA GLU A 82 -7.16 10.07 13.58
C GLU A 82 -7.44 10.41 15.06
N GLU A 83 -8.63 10.07 15.56
CA GLU A 83 -9.00 10.31 16.97
C GLU A 83 -8.23 9.42 17.97
N GLU A 84 -7.89 8.18 17.58
CA GLU A 84 -7.30 7.17 18.48
C GLU A 84 -5.78 7.06 18.33
N ARG A 85 -5.27 7.37 17.13
CA ARG A 85 -3.88 7.25 16.70
C ARG A 85 -3.51 8.48 15.84
N PRO A 86 -3.52 9.70 16.40
CA PRO A 86 -3.25 10.92 15.65
C PRO A 86 -1.86 10.90 15.02
N GLY A 87 -1.75 11.43 13.80
CA GLY A 87 -0.49 11.47 13.05
C GLY A 87 -0.01 10.12 12.52
N PHE A 88 -0.88 9.09 12.49
CA PHE A 88 -0.62 7.82 11.81
C PHE A 88 -1.54 7.64 10.60
N ARG A 89 -1.08 6.85 9.62
CA ARG A 89 -1.81 6.45 8.41
C ARG A 89 -1.75 4.94 8.24
N VAL A 90 -2.77 4.39 7.60
CA VAL A 90 -2.80 2.97 7.22
C VAL A 90 -1.94 2.77 5.97
N ALA A 91 -0.90 1.96 6.12
CA ALA A 91 -0.09 1.45 5.02
C ALA A 91 -0.42 -0.01 4.73
N GLY A 92 -0.24 -0.43 3.48
CA GLY A 92 -0.37 -1.82 3.08
C GLY A 92 0.90 -2.31 2.39
N GLU A 93 1.40 -3.47 2.78
CA GLU A 93 2.39 -4.24 2.02
C GLU A 93 1.65 -5.10 0.98
N PRO A 94 1.70 -4.77 -0.33
CA PRO A 94 1.04 -5.57 -1.34
C PRO A 94 1.82 -6.87 -1.62
N ARG A 95 1.12 -8.00 -1.57
CA ARG A 95 1.60 -9.33 -1.91
C ARG A 95 0.70 -9.95 -2.97
N SER A 96 1.30 -10.74 -3.84
CA SER A 96 0.59 -11.53 -4.85
C SER A 96 0.50 -12.96 -4.35
N GLU A 97 -0.70 -13.53 -4.32
CA GLU A 97 -0.93 -14.90 -3.89
C GLU A 97 -1.77 -15.64 -4.93
N LEU A 98 -1.40 -16.88 -5.21
CA LEU A 98 -2.20 -17.77 -6.05
C LEU A 98 -3.43 -18.23 -5.28
N VAL A 99 -4.56 -18.22 -5.97
CA VAL A 99 -5.81 -18.82 -5.52
C VAL A 99 -6.03 -20.04 -6.40
N PRO A 100 -5.94 -21.26 -5.86
CA PRO A 100 -6.07 -22.46 -6.65
C PRO A 100 -7.46 -22.52 -7.29
N ALA A 101 -7.54 -23.25 -8.41
CA ALA A 101 -8.82 -23.54 -9.03
C ALA A 101 -9.75 -24.28 -8.05
N SER A 102 -11.04 -24.03 -8.17
CA SER A 102 -12.11 -24.77 -7.50
C SER A 102 -13.18 -25.14 -8.52
N GLU A 103 -14.13 -25.98 -8.14
CA GLU A 103 -15.22 -26.44 -9.02
C GLU A 103 -15.91 -25.29 -9.78
N ASN A 104 -16.08 -24.14 -9.13
CA ASN A 104 -16.80 -23.00 -9.68
C ASN A 104 -15.90 -21.83 -10.13
N HIS A 105 -14.58 -21.91 -9.91
CA HIS A 105 -13.67 -20.79 -10.16
C HIS A 105 -12.35 -21.26 -10.75
N PRO A 106 -11.89 -20.67 -11.88
CA PRO A 106 -10.57 -20.96 -12.39
C PRO A 106 -9.50 -20.45 -11.42
N GLU A 107 -8.27 -20.98 -11.57
CA GLU A 107 -7.11 -20.45 -10.89
C GLU A 107 -7.00 -18.93 -11.15
N THR A 108 -6.72 -18.18 -10.09
CA THR A 108 -6.57 -16.73 -10.19
C THR A 108 -5.51 -16.22 -9.24
N THR A 109 -5.16 -14.95 -9.37
CA THR A 109 -4.22 -14.28 -8.47
C THR A 109 -4.96 -13.25 -7.66
N LYS A 110 -4.86 -13.32 -6.33
CA LYS A 110 -5.34 -12.26 -5.43
C LYS A 110 -4.19 -11.34 -5.03
N VAL A 111 -4.54 -10.09 -4.73
CA VAL A 111 -3.64 -9.18 -4.03
C VAL A 111 -4.00 -9.20 -2.56
N ARG A 112 -3.04 -9.55 -1.71
CA ARG A 112 -3.16 -9.43 -0.26
C ARG A 112 -2.44 -8.15 0.18
N LEU A 113 -3.14 -7.27 0.89
CA LEU A 113 -2.57 -6.08 1.51
C LEU A 113 -2.40 -6.36 3.00
N VAL A 114 -1.17 -6.53 3.47
CA VAL A 114 -0.88 -6.67 4.90
C VAL A 114 -0.76 -5.28 5.50
N LEU A 115 -1.66 -4.95 6.41
CA LEU A 115 -1.85 -3.59 6.90
C LEU A 115 -1.05 -3.32 8.18
N SER A 116 -0.49 -2.12 8.24
CA SER A 116 0.22 -1.59 9.41
C SER A 116 0.02 -0.08 9.52
N LEU A 117 0.32 0.48 10.70
CA LEU A 117 0.33 1.92 10.90
C LEU A 117 1.71 2.49 10.64
N VAL A 118 1.76 3.58 9.88
CA VAL A 118 2.98 4.35 9.62
C VAL A 118 2.77 5.83 9.99
N PRO A 119 3.81 6.56 10.42
CA PRO A 119 3.69 7.99 10.70
C PRO A 119 3.27 8.80 9.47
N GLU A 120 2.43 9.82 9.65
CA GLU A 120 1.88 10.65 8.57
C GLU A 120 2.94 11.42 7.77
N SER A 121 4.14 11.64 8.31
CA SER A 121 5.26 12.19 7.56
C SER A 121 5.62 11.37 6.30
N ALA A 122 5.12 10.13 6.21
CA ALA A 122 5.17 9.27 5.04
C ALA A 122 4.20 9.69 3.89
N SER A 123 3.37 10.72 4.10
CA SER A 123 2.42 11.22 3.09
C SER A 123 3.11 11.76 1.83
N PRO A 124 2.47 11.65 0.65
CA PRO A 124 3.06 12.07 -0.61
C PRO A 124 3.15 13.61 -0.71
N ARG A 125 4.26 14.19 -0.25
CA ARG A 125 4.58 15.60 -0.51
C ARG A 125 5.22 15.76 -1.87
N SER A 126 4.51 16.42 -2.80
CA SER A 126 4.92 17.03 -4.10
C SER A 126 6.14 16.47 -4.85
N ALA A 127 6.47 15.19 -4.71
CA ALA A 127 7.48 14.53 -5.51
C ALA A 127 6.93 14.35 -6.94
N GLU A 128 7.84 14.35 -7.91
CA GLU A 128 7.51 14.05 -9.31
C GLU A 128 6.75 12.71 -9.37
N GLU A 129 5.50 12.80 -9.79
CA GLU A 129 4.50 11.77 -9.66
C GLU A 129 4.46 10.86 -10.89
N ILE A 130 4.46 9.54 -10.66
CA ILE A 130 4.30 8.54 -11.72
C ILE A 130 2.80 8.35 -11.98
N ARG A 131 2.34 8.77 -13.16
CA ARG A 131 0.93 8.68 -13.55
C ARG A 131 0.62 7.33 -14.18
N PHE A 132 -0.37 6.63 -13.63
CA PHE A 132 -0.93 5.41 -14.21
C PHE A 132 -2.17 5.74 -15.03
N GLY A 133 -2.15 5.35 -16.29
CA GLY A 133 -3.28 5.38 -17.22
C GLY A 133 -3.71 3.98 -17.66
N LYS A 134 -4.71 3.92 -18.53
CA LYS A 134 -5.22 2.65 -19.09
C LYS A 134 -4.15 1.89 -19.86
N GLU A 135 -3.28 2.59 -20.59
CA GLU A 135 -2.24 2.00 -21.46
C GLU A 135 -0.88 1.83 -20.76
N SER A 136 -0.78 2.16 -19.48
CA SER A 136 0.47 2.00 -18.74
C SER A 136 0.93 0.54 -18.69
N ASN A 137 2.21 0.28 -18.97
CA ASN A 137 2.82 -1.03 -18.82
C ASN A 137 3.34 -1.23 -17.37
N PRO A 138 2.84 -2.23 -16.62
CA PRO A 138 3.26 -2.40 -15.23
C PRO A 138 4.74 -2.69 -15.02
N GLY A 139 5.40 -3.41 -15.94
CA GLY A 139 6.82 -3.76 -15.84
C GLY A 139 7.73 -2.54 -16.04
N THR A 140 7.46 -1.73 -17.06
CA THR A 140 8.20 -0.47 -17.28
C THR A 140 8.06 0.47 -16.08
N LEU A 141 6.84 0.65 -15.56
CA LEU A 141 6.62 1.52 -14.40
C LEU A 141 7.20 0.95 -13.11
N ALA A 142 7.29 -0.39 -12.97
CA ALA A 142 7.96 -1.02 -11.84
C ALA A 142 9.46 -0.67 -11.78
N ALA A 143 10.13 -0.63 -12.94
CA ALA A 143 11.53 -0.21 -13.00
C ALA A 143 11.70 1.25 -12.58
N THR A 144 10.82 2.14 -13.04
CA THR A 144 10.80 3.55 -12.61
C THR A 144 10.55 3.70 -11.11
N ILE A 145 9.59 2.96 -10.55
CA ILE A 145 9.32 2.95 -9.10
C ILE A 145 10.56 2.50 -8.33
N ALA A 146 11.18 1.39 -8.74
CA ALA A 146 12.37 0.86 -8.11
C ALA A 146 13.51 1.89 -8.13
N GLN A 147 13.76 2.54 -9.27
CA GLN A 147 14.76 3.58 -9.39
C GLN A 147 14.48 4.77 -8.47
N LYS A 148 13.23 5.26 -8.41
CA LYS A 148 12.85 6.36 -7.50
C LYS A 148 13.05 5.99 -6.03
N ILE A 149 12.65 4.78 -5.63
CA ILE A 149 12.87 4.30 -4.26
C ILE A 149 14.37 4.17 -3.96
N LYS A 150 15.21 3.67 -4.89
CA LYS A 150 16.67 3.60 -4.71
C LYS A 150 17.29 4.98 -4.48
N LEU A 151 16.89 5.97 -5.28
CA LEU A 151 17.50 7.30 -5.26
C LEU A 151 16.94 8.21 -4.17
N GLN A 152 15.64 8.11 -3.89
CA GLN A 152 14.90 9.08 -3.06
C GLN A 152 14.30 8.47 -1.80
N GLY A 153 14.38 7.14 -1.63
CA GLY A 153 13.72 6.41 -0.54
C GLY A 153 12.20 6.28 -0.69
N ARG A 154 11.61 6.89 -1.72
CA ARG A 154 10.16 6.94 -1.95
C ARG A 154 9.80 7.11 -3.42
N ALA A 155 8.56 6.77 -3.76
CA ALA A 155 7.93 7.11 -5.03
C ALA A 155 6.46 7.51 -4.80
N THR A 156 5.94 8.46 -5.56
CA THR A 156 4.52 8.82 -5.53
C THR A 156 3.86 8.39 -6.84
N LEU A 157 2.79 7.60 -6.74
CA LEU A 157 2.02 7.16 -7.90
C LEU A 157 0.67 7.85 -7.88
N SER A 158 0.08 8.05 -9.06
CA SER A 158 -1.33 8.42 -9.15
C SER A 158 -2.09 7.53 -10.10
N ALA A 159 -3.36 7.31 -9.77
CA ALA A 159 -4.26 6.47 -10.54
C ALA A 159 -5.68 7.05 -10.49
N MET A 160 -6.38 6.93 -11.61
CA MET A 160 -7.79 7.31 -11.73
C MET A 160 -8.62 6.10 -12.16
N GLY A 161 -9.44 5.61 -11.24
CA GLY A 161 -10.31 4.47 -11.48
C GLY A 161 -9.65 3.09 -11.26
N PRO A 162 -10.41 2.01 -11.48
CA PRO A 162 -10.02 0.67 -11.04
C PRO A 162 -8.81 0.08 -11.78
N ILE A 163 -8.79 0.20 -13.12
CA ILE A 163 -7.73 -0.41 -13.95
C ILE A 163 -6.37 0.24 -13.66
N PRO A 164 -6.23 1.58 -13.65
CA PRO A 164 -4.95 2.20 -13.29
C PRO A 164 -4.50 1.90 -11.85
N ALA A 165 -5.43 1.86 -10.88
CA ALA A 165 -5.10 1.52 -9.50
C ALA A 165 -4.57 0.08 -9.37
N SER A 166 -5.19 -0.87 -10.09
CA SER A 166 -4.71 -2.25 -10.18
C SER A 166 -3.32 -2.35 -10.79
N LYS A 167 -3.08 -1.62 -11.89
CA LYS A 167 -1.75 -1.55 -12.53
C LYS A 167 -0.71 -0.95 -11.60
N ALA A 168 -1.05 0.09 -10.83
CA ALA A 168 -0.16 0.69 -9.84
C ALA A 168 0.27 -0.32 -8.77
N LEU A 169 -0.67 -1.07 -8.18
CA LEU A 169 -0.35 -2.12 -7.20
C LEU A 169 0.53 -3.22 -7.80
N LYS A 170 0.22 -3.69 -9.02
CA LYS A 170 1.04 -4.69 -9.72
C LYS A 170 2.47 -4.18 -9.97
N SER A 171 2.62 -2.92 -10.38
CA SER A 171 3.94 -2.30 -10.54
C SER A 171 4.71 -2.20 -9.23
N VAL A 172 4.06 -1.94 -8.11
CA VAL A 172 4.72 -1.95 -6.79
C VAL A 172 5.22 -3.36 -6.43
N MET A 173 4.40 -4.39 -6.65
CA MET A 173 4.80 -5.78 -6.41
C MET A 173 5.97 -6.21 -7.31
N LEU A 174 5.98 -5.81 -8.58
CA LEU A 174 7.10 -6.05 -9.48
C LEU A 174 8.35 -5.24 -9.08
N ALA A 175 8.19 -4.00 -8.62
CA ALA A 175 9.30 -3.15 -8.19
C ALA A 175 10.07 -3.77 -7.02
N ARG A 176 9.39 -4.54 -6.16
CA ARG A 176 10.03 -5.32 -5.07
C ARG A 176 11.08 -6.30 -5.62
N GLN A 177 10.84 -6.92 -6.78
CA GLN A 177 11.81 -7.82 -7.41
C GLN A 177 13.08 -7.07 -7.85
N TYR A 178 12.94 -5.85 -8.38
CA TYR A 178 14.09 -4.99 -8.75
C TYR A 178 14.85 -4.39 -7.56
N LEU A 179 14.25 -4.47 -6.37
CA LEU A 179 14.75 -3.90 -5.12
C LEU A 179 15.22 -4.98 -4.12
N HIS A 180 15.18 -6.27 -4.47
CA HIS A 180 15.45 -7.36 -3.52
C HIS A 180 16.79 -7.21 -2.79
N GLU A 181 17.88 -6.89 -3.49
CA GLU A 181 19.21 -6.66 -2.88
C GLU A 181 19.28 -5.37 -2.05
N HIS A 182 18.37 -4.42 -2.26
CA HIS A 182 18.40 -3.08 -1.65
C HIS A 182 17.48 -2.94 -0.44
N LEU A 183 16.47 -3.81 -0.34
CA LEU A 183 15.49 -3.78 0.75
C LEU A 183 16.02 -4.42 2.03
N GLY A 184 16.80 -5.50 1.94
CA GLY A 184 17.16 -6.29 3.11
C GLY A 184 15.89 -6.82 3.78
N ASP A 185 15.68 -6.49 5.06
CA ASP A 185 14.49 -6.85 5.84
C ASP A 185 13.31 -5.88 5.66
N ASP A 186 13.46 -4.85 4.82
CA ASP A 186 12.37 -3.94 4.50
C ASP A 186 11.41 -4.51 3.44
N ALA A 187 10.22 -3.94 3.38
CA ALA A 187 9.26 -4.09 2.30
C ALA A 187 8.91 -2.72 1.70
N ILE A 188 8.26 -2.75 0.54
CA ILE A 188 7.63 -1.55 -0.03
C ILE A 188 6.22 -1.45 0.53
N LEU A 189 5.98 -0.40 1.32
CA LEU A 189 4.68 -0.06 1.85
C LEU A 189 3.97 0.94 0.94
N VAL A 190 2.66 0.79 0.81
CA VAL A 190 1.78 1.68 0.04
C VAL A 190 0.84 2.40 0.97
N VAL A 191 0.86 3.73 0.96
CA VAL A 191 -0.04 4.60 1.73
C VAL A 191 -0.96 5.34 0.76
N PRO A 192 -2.26 4.99 0.71
CA PRO A 192 -3.22 5.67 -0.15
C PRO A 192 -3.66 7.01 0.43
N ALA A 193 -3.84 7.99 -0.46
CA ALA A 193 -4.39 9.30 -0.15
C ALA A 193 -5.32 9.75 -1.28
N LYS A 194 -6.31 10.60 -0.95
CA LYS A 194 -7.12 11.30 -1.95
C LYS A 194 -6.44 12.60 -2.38
N GLN A 195 -6.55 12.94 -3.66
CA GLN A 195 -6.25 14.26 -4.15
C GLN A 195 -7.42 14.78 -4.97
N VAL A 196 -7.96 15.91 -4.54
CA VAL A 196 -8.94 16.68 -5.30
C VAL A 196 -8.16 17.50 -6.33
N LEU A 197 -8.48 17.32 -7.60
CA LEU A 197 -7.96 18.17 -8.65
C LEU A 197 -8.87 19.39 -8.81
N PRO A 198 -8.31 20.58 -9.08
CA PRO A 198 -9.13 21.76 -9.34
C PRO A 198 -10.10 21.48 -10.51
N PRO A 199 -11.34 22.00 -10.42
CA PRO A 199 -12.32 21.80 -11.47
C PRO A 199 -11.79 22.37 -12.78
N ARG A 200 -12.00 21.66 -13.88
CA ARG A 200 -11.76 22.21 -15.22
C ARG A 200 -13.04 22.93 -15.67
N PRO A 201 -12.96 23.96 -16.54
CA PRO A 201 -14.16 24.60 -17.09
C PRO A 201 -15.10 23.53 -17.65
N ASN A 202 -16.36 23.55 -17.20
CA ASN A 202 -17.42 22.59 -17.58
C ASN A 202 -17.16 21.12 -17.21
N LYS A 203 -16.36 20.85 -16.17
CA LYS A 203 -16.18 19.49 -15.64
C LYS A 203 -16.35 19.44 -14.13
N GLU A 204 -16.95 18.34 -13.69
CA GLU A 204 -17.09 18.01 -12.28
C GLU A 204 -15.73 17.88 -11.58
N GLU A 205 -15.77 18.04 -10.26
CA GLU A 205 -14.64 17.80 -9.37
C GLU A 205 -14.06 16.40 -9.63
N THR A 206 -12.79 16.35 -9.95
CA THR A 206 -12.11 15.10 -10.29
C THR A 206 -11.26 14.65 -9.13
N VAL A 207 -11.64 13.54 -8.50
CA VAL A 207 -10.85 12.94 -7.42
C VAL A 207 -9.90 11.88 -7.99
N ARG A 208 -8.64 11.97 -7.57
CA ARG A 208 -7.57 11.03 -7.94
C ARG A 208 -7.04 10.31 -6.71
N LEU A 209 -6.65 9.05 -6.91
CA LEU A 209 -5.95 8.27 -5.89
C LEU A 209 -4.45 8.55 -6.01
N LEU A 210 -3.82 8.94 -4.90
CA LEU A 210 -2.38 8.99 -4.74
C LEU A 210 -1.91 7.81 -3.89
N LEU A 211 -0.78 7.22 -4.27
CA LEU A 211 -0.14 6.14 -3.55
C LEU A 211 1.30 6.57 -3.23
N ALA A 212 1.59 6.84 -1.97
CA ALA A 212 2.98 6.97 -1.53
C ALA A 212 3.55 5.56 -1.34
N CYS A 213 4.63 5.28 -2.05
CA CYS A 213 5.42 4.06 -1.90
C CYS A 213 6.68 4.41 -1.12
N LEU A 214 6.88 3.77 0.03
CA LEU A 214 8.05 3.98 0.88
C LEU A 214 8.63 2.64 1.33
N ARG A 215 9.90 2.67 1.73
CA ARG A 215 10.50 1.55 2.46
C ARG A 215 9.99 1.55 3.89
N GLY A 216 9.65 0.38 4.41
CA GLY A 216 9.33 0.19 5.82
C GLY A 216 9.60 -1.26 6.23
N PRO A 217 9.47 -1.59 7.53
CA PRO A 217 9.73 -2.94 8.01
C PRO A 217 8.78 -3.92 7.33
N LYS A 218 9.30 -5.08 6.91
CA LYS A 218 8.48 -6.18 6.42
C LYS A 218 7.51 -6.59 7.54
N SER A 219 6.23 -6.77 7.17
CA SER A 219 5.28 -7.32 8.14
C SER A 219 5.73 -8.74 8.49
N PRO A 220 5.76 -9.14 9.78
CA PRO A 220 6.20 -10.47 10.16
C PRO A 220 5.46 -11.46 9.29
N GLU A 221 6.21 -12.30 8.57
CA GLU A 221 5.62 -13.39 7.81
C GLU A 221 4.80 -14.17 8.83
N GLN A 222 3.48 -14.17 8.64
CA GLN A 222 2.69 -15.28 9.15
C GLN A 222 3.29 -16.48 8.43
N CYS A 223 4.16 -17.21 9.13
CA CYS A 223 4.61 -18.52 8.71
C CYS A 223 3.36 -19.39 8.63
N GLU A 224 2.61 -19.27 7.54
CA GLU A 224 1.61 -20.25 7.16
C GLU A 224 2.44 -21.51 6.91
N GLY A 225 2.34 -22.45 7.84
CA GLY A 225 3.04 -23.73 7.75
C GLY A 225 2.73 -24.38 6.42
N GLU A 226 3.74 -24.51 5.58
CA GLU A 226 3.84 -25.64 4.68
C GLU A 226 3.90 -26.88 5.59
N SER A 227 2.76 -27.54 5.74
CA SER A 227 2.60 -28.85 6.38
C SER A 227 1.89 -29.76 5.39
#